data_AF-A0A7X7PJC1-F1
#
_entry.id   AF-A0A7X7PJC1-F1
#
_cell.length_a   1.000
_cell.length_b   1.000
_cell.length_c   1.000
_cell.angle_alpha   90.00
_cell.angle_beta   90.00
_cell.angle_gamma   90.00
#
_symmetry.space_group_name_H-M   'P 1'
#
loop_
_entity.id
_entity.type
_entity.pdbx_description
1 polymer ?
#
loop_
_entity_poly.entity_id
_entity_poly.type
_entity_poly.pdbx_seq_one_letter_code
_entity_poly.pdbx_strand_id
1 'polypeptide(L)'
;MPDSMDCSEIDDLVDAWLDGTLPSSERQGFDAHLARCEACRTTAILLRCTHCSIPIPPRHCMPPLMKRRLVEEFRGLAQRQA
;
A
#
# COMPACT_ATOMS: atom_id res chain seq x y z
N MET A 1 -8.78 19.13 -18.97
CA MET A 1 -8.84 17.75 -18.47
C MET A 1 -7.40 17.34 -18.18
N PRO A 2 -6.97 17.19 -16.92
CA PRO A 2 -5.60 16.80 -16.63
C PRO A 2 -5.52 15.27 -16.64
N ASP A 3 -5.58 14.68 -17.84
CA ASP A 3 -5.42 13.23 -18.05
C ASP A 3 -3.95 12.89 -18.38
N SER A 4 -3.05 13.24 -17.48
CA SER A 4 -1.72 12.63 -17.48
C SER A 4 -1.27 12.52 -16.04
N MET A 5 -1.54 11.35 -15.44
CA MET A 5 -0.83 10.92 -14.25
C MET A 5 0.66 11.17 -14.49
N ASP A 6 1.29 11.93 -13.60
CA ASP A 6 2.69 12.30 -13.78
C ASP A 6 3.61 11.19 -13.24
N CYS A 7 4.89 11.26 -13.57
CA CYS A 7 5.84 10.26 -13.08
C CYS A 7 6.01 10.29 -11.55
N SER A 8 5.65 11.38 -10.87
CA SER A 8 5.78 11.53 -9.42
C SER A 8 4.65 10.86 -8.65
N GLU A 9 3.45 10.81 -9.22
CA GLU A 9 2.29 10.11 -8.67
C GLU A 9 2.45 8.58 -8.72
N ILE A 10 3.42 8.06 -9.48
CA ILE A 10 3.64 6.61 -9.57
C ILE A 10 4.17 6.00 -8.29
N ASP A 11 5.06 6.68 -7.58
CA ASP A 11 5.66 6.16 -6.34
C ASP A 11 4.60 5.95 -5.25
N ASP A 12 3.54 6.76 -5.25
CA ASP A 12 2.45 6.66 -4.28
C ASP A 12 1.44 5.55 -4.62
N LEU A 13 1.29 5.22 -5.90
CA LEU A 13 0.24 4.31 -6.38
C LEU A 13 0.74 2.91 -6.76
N VAL A 14 2.05 2.74 -6.94
CA VAL A 14 2.65 1.49 -7.42
C VAL A 14 2.40 0.31 -6.48
N ASP A 15 2.44 0.52 -5.16
CA ASP A 15 2.18 -0.53 -4.17
C ASP A 15 0.73 -1.02 -4.26
N ALA A 16 -0.25 -0.10 -4.28
CA ALA A 16 -1.66 -0.45 -4.44
C ALA A 16 -1.96 -1.09 -5.81
N TRP A 17 -1.23 -0.68 -6.85
CA TRP A 17 -1.32 -1.30 -8.17
C TRP A 17 -0.81 -2.74 -8.15
N LEU A 18 0.34 -3.01 -7.50
CA LEU A 18 0.94 -4.33 -7.30
C LEU A 18 0.05 -5.24 -6.44
N ASP A 19 -0.52 -4.71 -5.35
CA ASP A 19 -1.41 -5.43 -4.44
C ASP A 19 -2.79 -5.74 -5.03
N GLY A 20 -3.11 -5.16 -6.19
CA GLY A 20 -4.44 -5.31 -6.80
C GLY A 20 -5.53 -4.48 -6.13
N THR A 21 -5.18 -3.55 -5.24
CA THR A 21 -6.12 -2.75 -4.42
C THR A 21 -6.45 -1.38 -5.01
N LEU A 22 -5.71 -0.95 -6.05
CA LEU A 22 -5.94 0.33 -6.72
C LEU A 22 -7.32 0.39 -7.42
N PRO A 23 -8.14 1.45 -7.22
CA PRO A 23 -9.44 1.62 -7.87
C PRO A 23 -9.37 1.58 -9.40
N SER A 24 -10.45 1.13 -10.04
CA SER A 24 -10.50 0.89 -11.50
C SER A 24 -10.27 2.14 -12.36
N SER A 25 -10.65 3.31 -11.86
CA SER A 25 -10.42 4.61 -12.52
C SER A 25 -8.94 4.99 -12.53
N GLU A 26 -8.28 4.84 -11.38
CA GLU A 26 -6.85 5.15 -11.23
C GLU A 26 -5.97 4.13 -11.93
N ARG A 27 -6.37 2.84 -11.90
CA ARG A 27 -5.66 1.76 -12.60
C ARG A 27 -5.57 1.99 -14.09
N GLN A 28 -6.63 2.48 -14.74
CA GLN A 28 -6.58 2.80 -16.18
C GLN A 28 -5.59 3.93 -16.49
N GLY A 29 -5.55 4.98 -15.67
CA GLY A 29 -4.57 6.06 -15.81
C GLY A 29 -3.13 5.58 -15.61
N PHE A 30 -2.91 4.74 -14.60
CA PHE A 30 -1.62 4.14 -14.29
C PHE A 30 -1.14 3.22 -15.44
N ASP A 31 -2.00 2.33 -15.93
CA ASP A 31 -1.67 1.44 -17.05
C ASP A 31 -1.37 2.22 -18.34
N ALA A 32 -2.13 3.30 -18.60
CA ALA A 32 -1.88 4.20 -19.73
C ALA A 32 -0.55 4.95 -19.61
N HIS A 33 -0.17 5.38 -18.40
CA HIS A 33 1.13 5.98 -18.13
C HIS A 33 2.26 4.97 -18.35
N LEU A 34 2.16 3.78 -17.75
CA LEU A 34 3.14 2.71 -17.92
C LEU A 34 3.33 2.35 -19.39
N ALA A 35 2.28 2.40 -20.21
CA ALA A 35 2.38 2.17 -21.64
C ALA A 35 3.30 3.19 -22.36
N ARG A 36 3.34 4.44 -21.88
CA ARG A 36 4.02 5.57 -22.53
C ARG A 36 5.37 5.94 -21.91
N CYS A 37 5.62 5.61 -20.65
CA CYS A 37 6.84 5.96 -19.91
C CYS A 37 7.72 4.74 -19.63
N GLU A 38 8.87 4.65 -20.28
CA GLU A 38 9.82 3.53 -20.09
C GLU A 38 10.45 3.51 -18.69
N ALA A 39 10.79 4.67 -18.14
CA ALA A 39 11.39 4.79 -16.81
C ALA A 39 10.45 4.21 -15.74
N CYS A 40 9.19 4.66 -15.73
CA CYS A 40 8.19 4.17 -14.78
C CYS A 40 7.86 2.69 -14.98
N ARG A 41 7.87 2.20 -16.22
CA ARG A 41 7.70 0.76 -16.51
C ARG A 41 8.84 -0.07 -15.91
N THR A 42 10.08 0.41 -16.02
CA THR A 42 11.25 -0.24 -15.41
C THR A 42 11.14 -0.25 -13.89
N THR A 43 10.79 0.89 -13.29
CA THR A 43 10.56 0.99 -11.84
C THR A 43 9.48 0.01 -11.36
N ALA A 44 8.33 -0.03 -12.05
CA ALA A 44 7.25 -0.96 -11.72
C ALA A 44 7.66 -2.44 -11.84
N ILE A 45 8.53 -2.79 -12.78
CA ILE A 45 9.09 -4.15 -12.90
C ILE A 45 10.01 -4.45 -11.71
N LEU A 46 10.92 -3.53 -11.36
CA LEU A 46 11.82 -3.69 -10.21
C LEU A 46 11.03 -3.88 -8.91
N LEU A 47 10.05 -3.01 -8.68
CA LEU A 47 9.17 -3.09 -7.51
C LEU A 47 8.34 -4.36 -7.49
N ARG A 48 7.89 -4.87 -8.65
CA ARG A 48 7.23 -6.17 -8.73
C ARG A 48 8.14 -7.33 -8.35
N CYS A 49 9.42 -7.29 -8.76
CA CYS A 49 10.40 -8.31 -8.39
C CYS A 49 10.65 -8.32 -6.88
N THR A 50 10.79 -7.14 -6.25
CA THR A 50 10.90 -7.05 -4.78
C THR A 50 9.62 -7.48 -4.08
N HIS A 51 8.45 -7.06 -4.56
CA HIS A 51 7.16 -7.46 -3.98
C HIS A 51 6.99 -8.99 -4.02
N CYS A 52 7.28 -9.64 -5.15
CA CYS A 52 7.21 -11.10 -5.28
C CYS A 52 8.21 -11.85 -4.38
N SER A 53 9.30 -11.21 -3.96
CA SER A 53 10.29 -11.81 -3.06
C SER A 53 9.85 -11.81 -1.58
N ILE A 54 8.84 -11.03 -1.25
CA ILE A 54 8.26 -10.95 0.10
C ILE A 54 7.15 -12.00 0.20
N PRO A 55 7.32 -13.08 0.98
CA PRO A 55 6.22 -14.01 1.20
C PRO A 55 5.08 -13.27 1.91
N ILE A 56 3.84 -13.42 1.42
CA ILE A 56 2.65 -12.92 2.11
C ILE A 56 2.66 -13.52 3.52
N PRO A 57 2.87 -12.73 4.58
CA PRO A 57 2.85 -13.28 5.92
C PRO A 57 1.43 -13.79 6.18
N PRO A 58 1.27 -14.97 6.78
CA PRO A 58 -0.05 -15.40 7.21
C PRO A 58 -0.67 -14.29 8.07
N ARG A 59 -1.96 -14.00 7.84
CA ARG A 59 -2.70 -13.05 8.67
C ARG A 59 -2.72 -13.60 10.10
N HIS A 60 -1.75 -13.19 10.92
CA HIS A 60 -1.68 -13.59 12.30
C HIS A 60 -2.81 -12.87 13.05
N CYS A 61 -3.84 -13.62 13.45
CA CYS A 61 -4.83 -13.10 14.37
C CYS A 61 -4.10 -12.77 15.68
N MET A 62 -4.20 -11.50 16.11
CA MET A 62 -3.56 -11.04 17.34
C MET A 62 -3.97 -11.96 18.51
N PRO A 63 -3.03 -12.54 19.27
CA PRO A 63 -3.36 -13.40 20.40
C PRO A 63 -4.29 -12.66 21.38
N PRO A 64 -5.34 -13.31 21.92
CA PRO A 64 -6.34 -12.64 22.76
C PRO A 64 -5.75 -11.91 23.96
N LEU A 65 -4.69 -12.45 24.56
CA LEU A 65 -3.97 -11.83 25.68
C LEU A 65 -3.29 -10.52 25.28
N MET A 66 -2.72 -10.45 24.07
CA MET A 66 -2.09 -9.23 23.55
C MET A 66 -3.13 -8.14 23.31
N LYS A 67 -4.28 -8.50 22.71
CA LYS A 67 -5.40 -7.57 22.49
C LYS A 67 -5.91 -6.99 23.81
N ARG A 68 -6.09 -7.85 24.83
CA ARG A 68 -6.54 -7.43 26.16
C ARG A 68 -5.55 -6.46 26.82
N ARG A 69 -4.25 -6.79 26.79
CA ARG A 69 -3.20 -5.95 27.36
C ARG A 69 -3.17 -4.57 26.72
N LEU A 70 -3.24 -4.48 25.39
CA LEU A 70 -3.29 -3.19 24.67
C LEU A 70 -4.51 -2.37 25.09
N VAL A 71 -5.70 -2.95 25.13
CA VAL A 71 -6.93 -2.24 25.52
C VAL A 71 -6.86 -1.75 26.96
N GLU A 72 -6.32 -2.55 27.88
CA GLU A 72 -6.15 -2.16 29.30
C GLU A 72 -5.17 -0.98 29.43
N GLU A 73 -4.04 -1.01 28.72
CA GLU A 73 -3.08 0.10 28.69
C GLU A 73 -3.69 1.39 28.09
N PHE A 74 -4.39 1.28 26.97
CA PHE A 74 -5.05 2.44 26.34
C PHE A 74 -6.14 3.06 27.24
N ARG A 75 -6.89 2.24 27.98
CA ARG A 75 -7.87 2.74 28.96
C ARG A 75 -7.20 3.49 30.10
N GLY A 76 -6.13 2.93 30.67
CA GLY A 76 -5.36 3.58 31.73
C GLY A 76 -4.71 4.90 31.31
N LEU A 77 -4.27 5.01 30.05
CA LEU A 77 -3.77 6.27 29.49
C LEU A 77 -4.88 7.33 29.39
N ALA A 78 -6.07 6.96 28.93
CA ALA A 78 -7.21 7.87 28.85
C ALA A 78 -7.65 8.39 30.24
N GLN A 79 -7.54 7.57 31.28
CA GLN A 79 -7.87 7.95 32.66
C GLN A 79 -6.81 8.80 33.36
N ARG A 80 -5.56 8.82 32.86
CA ARG A 80 -4.48 9.67 33.39
C ARG A 80 -4.46 11.08 32.80
N GLN A 81 -5.23 11.32 31.73
CA GLN A 81 -5.35 12.61 31.05
C GLN A 81 -6.64 13.37 31.38
N ALA A 82 -7.42 12.88 32.35
CA ALA A 82 -8.64 13.50 32.89
C ALA A 82 -8.39 13.99 34.32
#